data_AF-A0A3R7N753-F1
#
_entry.id   AF-A0A3R7N753-F1
#
_cell.length_a   1.000
_cell.length_b   1.000
_cell.length_c   1.000
_cell.angle_alpha   90.00
_cell.angle_beta   90.00
_cell.angle_gamma   90.00
#
_symmetry.space_group_name_H-M   'P 1'
#
loop_
_entity.id
_entity.type
_entity.pdbx_description
1 polymer ?
#
loop_
_entity_poly.entity_id
_entity_poly.type
_entity_poly.pdbx_seq_one_letter_code
_entity_poly.pdbx_strand_id
1 'polypeptide(L)'
;MYSTDMWSMGCIIYELHTGKLLYDTHDNLEHLHLMEKTLGRLPPEWAGRCGTEEARQLYNSVAQLRPCIDPKHLARIARARPVREVISDKLLCDLIHGLLHFDRQKRLTARQMTMHPYVLKYYPEARQHPNFPDNRPNLRPTPLM
;
A
#
# COMPACT_ATOMS: atom_id res chain seq x y z
N MET A 1 7.58 -8.32 -9.23
CA MET A 1 6.37 -7.91 -9.97
C MET A 1 5.11 -8.24 -9.19
N TYR A 2 4.88 -9.49 -8.75
CA TYR A 2 3.65 -9.88 -8.02
C TYR A 2 3.25 -9.00 -6.84
N SER A 3 4.22 -8.57 -6.02
CA SER A 3 3.97 -7.70 -4.86
C SER A 3 3.60 -6.27 -5.22
N THR A 4 4.05 -5.78 -6.37
CA THR A 4 3.77 -4.43 -6.88
C THR A 4 2.31 -4.32 -7.31
N ASP A 5 1.75 -5.35 -7.94
CA ASP A 5 0.33 -5.37 -8.30
C ASP A 5 -0.56 -5.24 -7.05
N MET A 6 -0.17 -5.90 -5.96
CA MET A 6 -0.90 -5.81 -4.69
C MET A 6 -0.82 -4.42 -4.05
N TRP A 7 0.29 -3.70 -4.23
CA TRP A 7 0.39 -2.29 -3.83
C TRP A 7 -0.63 -1.44 -4.59
N SER A 8 -0.69 -1.60 -5.91
CA SER A 8 -1.66 -0.90 -6.75
C SER A 8 -3.10 -1.23 -6.35
N MET A 9 -3.40 -2.48 -6.00
CA MET A 9 -4.72 -2.87 -5.47
C MET A 9 -5.07 -2.12 -4.17
N GLY A 10 -4.11 -1.91 -3.28
CA GLY A 10 -4.31 -1.10 -2.06
C GLY A 10 -4.72 0.33 -2.38
N CYS A 11 -4.06 0.96 -3.35
CA CYS A 11 -4.41 2.31 -3.83
C CYS A 11 -5.81 2.34 -4.48
N ILE A 12 -6.11 1.38 -5.35
CA ILE A 12 -7.41 1.27 -6.04
C ILE A 12 -8.54 1.09 -5.04
N ILE A 13 -8.39 0.20 -4.05
CA ILE A 13 -9.43 -0.06 -3.05
C ILE A 13 -9.66 1.18 -2.18
N TYR A 14 -8.60 1.89 -1.80
CA TYR A 14 -8.74 3.17 -1.10
C TYR A 14 -9.54 4.18 -1.94
N GLU A 15 -9.22 4.31 -3.22
CA GLU A 15 -9.91 5.23 -4.14
C GLU A 15 -11.38 4.85 -4.33
N LEU A 16 -11.68 3.57 -4.55
CA LEU A 16 -13.05 3.07 -4.70
C LEU A 16 -13.90 3.36 -3.45
N HIS A 17 -13.31 3.27 -2.25
CA HIS A 17 -14.03 3.53 -1.01
C HIS A 17 -14.24 5.04 -0.76
N THR A 18 -13.26 5.87 -1.09
CA THR A 18 -13.24 7.29 -0.69
C THR A 18 -13.60 8.26 -1.80
N GLY A 19 -13.60 7.81 -3.06
CA GLY A 19 -13.72 8.63 -4.26
C GLY A 19 -12.52 9.55 -4.51
N LYS A 20 -11.37 9.29 -3.86
CA LYS A 20 -10.18 10.15 -3.93
C LYS A 20 -8.93 9.31 -4.14
N LEU A 21 -8.03 9.81 -4.98
CA LEU A 21 -6.69 9.24 -5.15
C LEU A 21 -5.96 9.21 -3.80
N LEU A 22 -5.34 8.06 -3.49
CA LEU A 22 -4.49 7.93 -2.32
C LEU A 22 -3.20 8.76 -2.48
N TYR A 23 -2.60 8.69 -3.66
CA TYR A 23 -1.38 9.40 -4.03
C TYR A 23 -1.59 10.14 -5.36
N ASP A 24 -2.00 11.41 -5.27
CA ASP A 24 -2.16 12.30 -6.42
C ASP A 24 -0.91 13.16 -6.59
N THR A 25 0.13 12.57 -7.19
CA THR A 25 1.44 13.21 -7.36
C THR A 25 2.14 12.71 -8.62
N HIS A 26 3.03 13.55 -9.15
CA HIS A 26 3.94 13.24 -10.25
C HIS A 26 5.41 13.41 -9.86
N ASP A 27 5.71 13.63 -8.57
CA ASP A 27 7.05 13.84 -8.05
C ASP A 27 7.45 12.71 -7.09
N ASN A 28 8.64 12.13 -7.29
CA ASN A 28 9.09 10.98 -6.51
C ASN A 28 9.28 11.32 -5.03
N LEU A 29 9.77 12.52 -4.71
CA LEU A 29 10.01 12.91 -3.33
C LEU A 29 8.70 13.19 -2.60
N GLU A 30 7.78 13.93 -3.24
CA GLU A 30 6.42 14.15 -2.74
C GLU A 30 5.71 12.82 -2.49
N HIS A 31 5.81 11.85 -3.41
CA HIS A 31 5.19 10.53 -3.26
C HIS A 31 5.69 9.81 -2.01
N LEU A 32 7.01 9.79 -1.75
CA LEU A 32 7.56 9.15 -0.55
C LEU A 32 7.12 9.84 0.75
N HIS A 33 7.02 11.16 0.77
CA HIS A 33 6.46 11.90 1.91
C HIS A 33 4.98 11.61 2.12
N LEU A 34 4.20 11.48 1.04
CA LEU A 34 2.80 11.07 1.13
C LEU A 34 2.69 9.65 1.71
N MET A 35 3.56 8.72 1.30
CA MET A 35 3.62 7.37 1.89
C MET A 35 3.93 7.41 3.39
N GLU A 36 4.92 8.23 3.82
CA GLU A 36 5.21 8.40 5.26
C GLU A 36 4.03 8.96 6.04
N LYS A 37 3.31 9.91 5.44
CA LYS A 37 2.16 10.56 6.05
C LYS A 37 0.94 9.64 6.17
N THR A 38 0.70 8.79 5.16
CA THR A 38 -0.50 7.95 5.09
C THR A 38 -0.32 6.60 5.82
N LEU A 39 0.88 6.02 5.77
CA LEU A 39 1.16 4.66 6.26
C LEU A 39 2.14 4.61 7.44
N GLY A 40 2.88 5.70 7.69
CA GLY A 40 3.95 5.75 8.67
C GLY A 40 5.34 5.69 8.04
N ARG A 41 6.37 5.87 8.87
CA ARG A 41 7.76 6.06 8.44
C ARG A 41 8.26 4.93 7.52
N LEU A 42 9.01 5.30 6.47
CA LEU A 42 9.64 4.33 5.58
C LEU A 42 10.71 3.52 6.33
N PRO A 43 10.97 2.26 5.92
CA PRO A 43 12.05 1.48 6.49
C PRO A 43 13.41 2.16 6.28
N PRO A 44 14.21 2.41 7.34
CA PRO A 44 15.45 3.18 7.24
C PRO A 44 16.50 2.54 6.32
N GLU A 45 16.48 1.22 6.17
CA GLU A 45 17.37 0.48 5.30
C GLU A 45 17.16 0.78 3.80
N TRP A 46 16.02 1.38 3.42
CA TRP A 46 15.76 1.71 2.00
C TRP A 46 16.78 2.69 1.43
N ALA A 47 17.22 3.67 2.23
CA ALA A 47 18.22 4.65 1.79
C ALA A 47 19.52 3.99 1.27
N GLY A 48 19.92 2.86 1.85
CA GLY A 48 21.10 2.09 1.43
C GLY A 48 20.83 1.01 0.40
N ARG A 49 19.56 0.74 0.06
CA ARG A 49 19.13 -0.37 -0.81
C ARG A 49 18.47 0.09 -2.12
N CYS A 50 18.46 1.40 -2.39
CA CYS A 50 17.98 1.93 -3.66
C CYS A 50 18.80 1.39 -4.85
N GLY A 51 18.11 0.94 -5.88
CA GLY A 51 18.71 0.33 -7.08
C GLY A 51 19.31 1.33 -8.07
N THR A 52 18.95 2.62 -7.98
CA THR A 52 19.46 3.67 -8.86
C THR A 52 19.95 4.88 -8.06
N GLU A 53 20.77 5.71 -8.71
CA GLU A 53 21.33 6.90 -8.07
C GLU A 53 20.27 7.98 -7.84
N GLU A 54 19.35 8.16 -8.78
CA GLU A 54 18.23 9.10 -8.68
C GLU A 54 17.37 8.79 -7.45
N ALA A 55 17.15 7.51 -7.14
CA ALA A 55 16.41 7.08 -5.95
C ALA A 55 17.21 7.34 -4.66
N ARG A 56 18.54 7.14 -4.66
CA ARG A 56 19.39 7.44 -3.49
C ARG A 56 19.40 8.92 -3.17
N GLN A 57 19.39 9.78 -4.19
CA GLN A 57 19.39 11.23 -4.05
C GLN A 57 18.14 11.79 -3.35
N LEU A 58 17.06 11.01 -3.25
CA LEU A 58 15.86 11.37 -2.47
C LEU A 58 16.12 11.35 -0.95
N TYR A 59 17.19 10.69 -0.51
CA TYR A 59 17.58 10.60 0.89
C TYR A 59 18.76 11.55 1.21
N ASN A 60 18.88 11.94 2.46
CA ASN A 60 20.01 12.70 2.99
C ASN A 60 21.11 11.77 3.54
N SER A 61 22.22 12.35 4.02
CA SER A 61 23.36 11.61 4.55
C SER A 61 23.05 10.80 5.82
N VAL A 62 21.92 11.06 6.50
CA VAL A 62 21.47 10.34 7.69
C VAL A 62 20.30 9.40 7.41
N ALA A 63 20.14 8.96 6.15
CA ALA A 63 19.14 7.99 5.70
C ALA A 63 17.67 8.42 5.94
N GLN A 64 17.39 9.71 5.90
CA GLN A 64 16.02 10.26 5.94
C GLN A 64 15.65 10.88 4.58
N LEU A 65 14.35 10.93 4.27
CA LEU A 65 13.89 11.66 3.08
C LEU A 65 14.33 13.12 3.15
N ARG A 66 14.83 13.65 2.03
CA ARG A 66 15.09 15.08 1.89
C ARG A 66 13.78 15.86 2.01
N PRO A 67 13.81 17.09 2.53
CA PRO A 67 12.60 17.90 2.62
C PRO A 67 12.10 18.30 1.23
N CYS A 68 10.77 18.29 1.03
CA CYS A 68 10.16 18.98 -0.10
C CYS A 68 10.28 20.49 0.08
N ILE A 69 10.59 21.20 -1.01
CA ILE A 69 10.69 22.67 -1.01
C ILE A 69 9.56 23.35 -1.78
N ASP A 70 8.87 22.61 -2.67
CA ASP A 70 7.74 23.16 -3.43
C ASP A 70 6.55 23.39 -2.49
N PRO A 71 6.04 24.63 -2.37
CA PRO A 71 4.88 24.95 -1.52
C PRO A 71 3.63 24.13 -1.86
N LYS A 72 3.43 23.74 -3.12
CA LYS A 72 2.31 22.89 -3.55
C LYS A 72 2.47 21.49 -2.96
N HIS A 73 3.67 20.92 -3.01
CA HIS A 73 3.95 19.60 -2.44
C HIS A 73 3.75 19.62 -0.93
N LEU A 74 4.30 20.63 -0.25
CA LEU A 74 4.12 20.83 1.19
C LEU A 74 2.63 20.92 1.57
N ALA A 75 1.84 21.66 0.80
CA ALA A 75 0.41 21.81 1.06
C ALA A 75 -0.38 20.52 0.81
N ARG A 76 0.01 19.66 -0.14
CA ARG A 76 -0.61 18.33 -0.34
C ARG A 76 -0.23 17.37 0.78
N ILE A 77 1.06 17.29 1.13
CA ILE A 77 1.56 16.45 2.24
C ILE A 77 0.91 16.84 3.56
N ALA A 78 0.75 18.14 3.83
CA ALA A 78 0.08 18.62 5.05
C ALA A 78 -1.40 18.24 5.12
N ARG A 79 -2.09 18.18 3.96
CA ARG A 79 -3.51 17.78 3.87
C ARG A 79 -3.72 16.28 3.89
N ALA A 80 -2.72 15.49 3.51
CA ALA A 80 -2.81 14.04 3.55
C ALA A 80 -3.00 13.55 4.99
N ARG A 81 -3.88 12.58 5.17
CA ARG A 81 -4.22 11.99 6.47
C ARG A 81 -3.84 10.52 6.50
N PRO A 82 -3.48 9.96 7.66
CA PRO A 82 -3.26 8.52 7.83
C PRO A 82 -4.45 7.70 7.34
N VAL A 83 -4.20 6.59 6.65
CA VAL A 83 -5.26 5.69 6.12
C VAL A 83 -6.22 5.28 7.25
N ARG A 84 -5.67 4.93 8.41
CA ARG A 84 -6.43 4.58 9.63
C ARG A 84 -7.40 5.64 10.15
N GLU A 85 -7.20 6.91 9.79
CA GLU A 85 -8.09 8.01 10.18
C GLU A 85 -9.17 8.27 9.13
N VAL A 86 -8.93 7.85 7.87
CA VAL A 86 -9.86 8.02 6.76
C VAL A 86 -10.82 6.83 6.67
N ILE A 87 -10.32 5.61 6.87
CA ILE A 87 -11.08 4.37 6.71
C ILE A 87 -11.64 3.95 8.07
N SER A 88 -12.95 4.16 8.26
CA SER A 88 -13.63 3.85 9.52
C SER A 88 -13.92 2.36 9.73
N ASP A 89 -14.12 1.60 8.65
CA ASP A 89 -14.27 0.15 8.73
C ASP A 89 -12.91 -0.50 9.04
N LYS A 90 -12.83 -1.12 10.23
CA LYS A 90 -11.59 -1.74 10.72
C LYS A 90 -11.07 -2.85 9.82
N LEU A 91 -11.95 -3.66 9.20
CA LEU A 91 -11.54 -4.75 8.32
C LEU A 91 -11.10 -4.23 6.95
N LEU A 92 -11.71 -3.15 6.45
CA LEU A 92 -11.23 -2.50 5.23
C LEU A 92 -9.88 -1.82 5.46
N CYS A 93 -9.74 -1.15 6.59
CA CYS A 93 -8.49 -0.51 7.00
C CYS A 93 -7.36 -1.55 7.11
N ASP A 94 -7.63 -2.68 7.76
CA ASP A 94 -6.69 -3.81 7.85
C ASP A 94 -6.31 -4.36 6.46
N LEU A 95 -7.29 -4.54 5.57
CA LEU A 95 -7.05 -4.98 4.20
C LEU A 95 -6.13 -4.01 3.44
N ILE A 96 -6.44 -2.71 3.44
CA ILE A 96 -5.66 -1.69 2.74
C ILE A 96 -4.23 -1.62 3.30
N HIS A 97 -4.06 -1.66 4.62
CA HIS A 97 -2.73 -1.69 5.24
C HIS A 97 -1.95 -2.97 4.90
N GLY A 98 -2.60 -4.13 4.85
CA GLY A 98 -1.97 -5.38 4.43
C GLY A 98 -1.52 -5.35 2.96
N LEU A 99 -2.27 -4.69 2.08
CA LEU A 99 -1.91 -4.48 0.67
C LEU A 99 -0.81 -3.44 0.48
N LEU A 100 -0.78 -2.42 1.33
CA LEU A 100 0.20 -1.33 1.32
C LEU A 100 1.36 -1.56 2.30
N HIS A 101 1.63 -2.81 2.68
CA HIS A 101 2.74 -3.12 3.55
C HIS A 101 4.09 -2.84 2.86
N PHE A 102 5.02 -2.12 3.50
CA PHE A 102 6.32 -1.78 2.90
C PHE A 102 7.21 -3.01 2.67
N ASP A 103 7.27 -3.92 3.64
CA ASP A 103 7.90 -5.22 3.46
C ASP A 103 7.08 -6.05 2.47
N ARG A 104 7.70 -6.37 1.33
CA ARG A 104 7.06 -7.10 0.24
C ARG A 104 6.65 -8.50 0.67
N GLN A 105 7.39 -9.18 1.54
CA GLN A 105 7.08 -10.55 1.99
C GLN A 105 5.88 -10.60 2.94
N LYS A 106 5.65 -9.51 3.66
CA LYS A 106 4.50 -9.38 4.57
C LYS A 106 3.27 -8.79 3.89
N ARG A 107 3.43 -8.25 2.67
CA ARG A 107 2.33 -7.73 1.87
C ARG A 107 1.38 -8.84 1.47
N LEU A 108 0.07 -8.58 1.60
CA LEU A 108 -0.94 -9.56 1.24
C LEU A 108 -0.82 -9.96 -0.23
N THR A 109 -0.87 -11.26 -0.48
CA THR A 109 -1.01 -11.85 -1.82
C THR A 109 -2.44 -11.69 -2.34
N ALA A 110 -2.65 -11.85 -3.65
CA ALA A 110 -3.99 -11.86 -4.24
C ALA A 110 -4.92 -12.90 -3.60
N ARG A 111 -4.39 -14.08 -3.22
CA ARG A 111 -5.17 -15.12 -2.54
C ARG A 111 -5.59 -14.68 -1.14
N GLN A 112 -4.67 -14.09 -0.36
CA GLN A 112 -5.01 -13.60 0.97
C GLN A 112 -6.01 -12.44 0.90
N MET A 113 -5.88 -11.55 -0.10
CA MET A 113 -6.86 -10.48 -0.34
C MET A 113 -8.27 -11.02 -0.59
N THR A 114 -8.44 -12.05 -1.44
CA THR A 114 -9.78 -12.60 -1.74
C THR A 114 -10.38 -13.40 -0.58
N MET A 115 -9.55 -13.88 0.34
CA MET A 115 -9.98 -14.58 1.57
C MET A 115 -10.05 -13.64 2.78
N HIS A 116 -9.82 -12.34 2.60
CA HIS A 116 -9.73 -11.40 3.71
C HIS A 116 -11.05 -11.33 4.50
N PRO A 117 -11.02 -11.19 5.84
CA PRO A 117 -12.24 -11.07 6.65
C PRO A 117 -13.21 -9.97 6.17
N TYR A 118 -12.68 -8.88 5.59
CA TYR A 118 -13.50 -7.84 4.95
C TYR A 118 -14.41 -8.41 3.85
N VAL A 119 -13.84 -9.20 2.92
CA VAL A 119 -14.59 -9.85 1.84
C VAL A 119 -15.62 -10.80 2.42
N LEU A 120 -15.23 -11.62 3.39
CA LEU A 120 -16.12 -12.62 3.99
C LEU A 120 -17.26 -12.03 4.82
N LYS A 121 -17.06 -10.83 5.38
CA LYS A 121 -18.10 -10.10 6.13
C LYS A 121 -19.15 -9.50 5.19
N TYR A 122 -18.72 -8.86 4.10
CA TYR A 122 -19.60 -8.11 3.21
C TYR A 122 -20.06 -8.88 1.97
N TYR A 123 -19.40 -9.98 1.64
CA TYR A 123 -19.77 -10.91 0.57
C TYR A 123 -19.55 -12.36 1.02
N PRO A 124 -20.33 -12.87 1.99
CA PRO A 124 -20.17 -14.21 2.54
C PRO A 124 -20.37 -15.33 1.50
N GLU A 125 -21.17 -15.08 0.46
CA GLU A 125 -21.41 -15.98 -0.67
C GLU A 125 -20.13 -16.27 -1.47
N ALA A 126 -19.09 -15.45 -1.32
CA ALA A 126 -17.76 -15.72 -1.85
C ALA A 126 -17.29 -17.13 -1.52
N ARG A 127 -17.58 -17.66 -0.32
CA ARG A 127 -17.18 -19.01 0.10
C ARG A 127 -17.78 -20.12 -0.75
N GLN A 128 -18.95 -19.88 -1.36
CA GLN A 128 -19.63 -20.86 -2.22
C GLN A 128 -19.20 -20.72 -3.68
N HIS A 129 -18.53 -19.62 -4.03
CA HIS A 129 -18.10 -19.36 -5.39
C HIS A 129 -17.05 -20.40 -5.85
N PRO A 130 -17.13 -20.94 -7.08
CA PRO A 130 -16.20 -21.97 -7.56
C PRO A 130 -14.73 -21.51 -7.59
N ASN A 131 -14.50 -20.20 -7.68
CA ASN A 131 -13.14 -19.63 -7.63
C ASN A 131 -12.61 -19.37 -6.21
N PHE A 132 -13.42 -19.57 -5.16
CA PHE A 132 -12.92 -19.41 -3.80
C PHE A 132 -11.79 -20.41 -3.52
N PRO A 133 -10.70 -20.01 -2.86
CA PRO A 133 -9.52 -20.88 -2.74
C PRO A 133 -9.80 -22.24 -2.11
N ASP A 134 -10.68 -22.33 -1.11
CA ASP A 134 -11.04 -23.61 -0.47
C ASP A 134 -11.80 -24.56 -1.40
N ASN A 135 -12.45 -24.04 -2.45
CA ASN A 135 -13.17 -24.83 -3.46
C ASN A 135 -12.27 -25.26 -4.63
N ARG A 136 -10.99 -24.88 -4.62
CA ARG A 136 -10.04 -25.19 -5.71
C ARG A 136 -8.92 -26.08 -5.21
N PRO A 137 -8.95 -27.39 -5.50
CA PRO A 137 -7.82 -28.26 -5.15
C PRO A 137 -6.58 -27.89 -5.96
N ASN A 138 -5.40 -28.18 -5.40
CA ASN A 138 -4.10 -28.09 -6.09
C ASN A 138 -3.69 -26.68 -6.55
N LEU A 139 -4.06 -25.63 -5.80
CA LEU A 139 -3.53 -24.30 -6.07
C LEU A 139 -2.00 -24.27 -5.90
N ARG A 140 -1.30 -23.70 -6.89
CA ARG A 140 0.14 -23.45 -6.79
C ARG A 140 0.46 -22.61 -5.54
N PRO A 141 1.67 -22.73 -4.95
CA PRO A 141 2.09 -21.84 -3.88
C PRO A 141 1.93 -20.36 -4.28
N THR A 142 1.59 -19.52 -3.31
CA THR A 142 1.60 -18.08 -3.54
C THR A 142 3.03 -17.60 -3.77
N PRO A 143 3.26 -16.56 -4.60
CA PRO A 143 4.61 -16.05 -4.84
C PRO A 143 5.31 -15.64 -3.54
N LEU A 144 6.57 -16.01 -3.39
CA LEU A 144 7.48 -15.40 -2.42
C LEU A 144 7.90 -14.02 -2.96
N MET A 145 7.89 -13.00 -2.11
CA MET A 145 8.03 -11.58 -2.53
C MET A 145 9.36 -10.92 -2.11
#